data_AF-A0A5B8IER6-F1
#
_entry.id   AF-A0A5B8IER6-F1
#
_cell.length_a   1.000
_cell.length_b   1.000
_cell.length_c   1.000
_cell.angle_alpha   90.00
_cell.angle_beta   90.00
_cell.angle_gamma   90.00
#
_symmetry.space_group_name_H-M   'P 1'
#
loop_
_entity.id
_entity.type
_entity.pdbx_description
1 polymer ?
#
loop_
_entity_poly.entity_id
_entity_poly.type
_entity_poly.pdbx_seq_one_letter_code
_entity_poly.pdbx_strand_id
1 'polypeptide(L)'
;MKKQLIAALVILPLSACTTYGNKSLKNETQQTVKTKIVKGKTTQQEILAAFGEPQTRASNDGQEMWSYSSMSGESQISNYVPGLALLKNSNTAHMNSLEIWFKGNVVDRYNFSQTATKVSRGLLD
;
A
#
# COMPACT_ATOMS: atom_id res chain seq x y z
N MET A 1 -16.71 51.73 -17.48
CA MET A 1 -17.21 50.41 -17.95
C MET A 1 -16.01 49.50 -18.13
N LYS A 2 -15.98 48.37 -17.41
CA LYS A 2 -14.80 47.50 -17.19
C LYS A 2 -14.62 46.53 -18.37
N LYS A 3 -13.41 46.34 -18.91
CA LYS A 3 -13.09 45.24 -19.82
C LYS A 3 -11.84 44.51 -19.33
N GLN A 4 -12.01 43.22 -19.11
CA GLN A 4 -11.28 42.34 -18.21
C GLN A 4 -9.95 41.86 -18.81
N LEU A 5 -8.97 41.69 -17.93
CA LEU A 5 -7.68 41.03 -18.18
C LEU A 5 -7.92 39.53 -18.41
N ILE A 6 -7.55 39.02 -19.58
CA ILE A 6 -7.54 37.58 -19.87
C ILE A 6 -6.18 37.04 -19.41
N ALA A 7 -6.12 36.56 -18.17
CA ALA A 7 -5.03 35.72 -17.69
C ALA A 7 -5.45 34.26 -17.88
N ALA A 8 -4.95 33.62 -18.94
CA ALA A 8 -5.15 32.20 -19.20
C ALA A 8 -4.34 31.37 -18.19
N LEU A 9 -5.00 30.96 -17.10
CA LEU A 9 -4.45 30.02 -16.13
C LEU A 9 -4.48 28.61 -16.72
N VAL A 10 -3.34 28.14 -17.22
CA VAL A 10 -3.13 26.76 -17.67
C VAL A 10 -3.20 25.85 -16.46
N ILE A 11 -4.33 25.16 -16.28
CA ILE A 11 -4.51 24.14 -15.26
C ILE A 11 -3.91 22.84 -15.81
N LEU A 12 -2.65 22.56 -15.46
CA LEU A 12 -2.07 21.23 -15.64
C LEU A 12 -2.74 20.28 -14.62
N PRO A 13 -3.43 19.21 -15.06
CA PRO A 13 -3.89 18.20 -14.12
C PRO A 13 -2.66 17.47 -13.59
N LEU A 14 -2.29 17.71 -12.33
CA LEU A 14 -1.35 16.85 -11.63
C LEU A 14 -2.03 15.49 -11.45
N SER A 15 -1.59 14.48 -12.19
CA SER A 15 -1.97 13.08 -11.98
C SER A 15 -1.56 12.67 -10.58
N ALA A 16 -2.49 12.79 -9.62
CA ALA A 16 -2.26 12.35 -8.25
C ALA A 16 -2.24 10.82 -8.23
N CYS A 17 -1.04 10.23 -8.22
CA CYS A 17 -0.87 8.80 -7.93
C CYS A 17 -1.18 8.59 -6.44
N THR A 18 -2.47 8.45 -6.13
CA THR A 18 -2.94 8.18 -4.77
C THR A 18 -2.52 6.77 -4.37
N THR A 19 -1.61 6.68 -3.40
CA THR A 19 -1.25 5.41 -2.77
C THR A 19 -2.05 5.30 -1.49
N TYR A 20 -2.77 4.19 -1.33
CA TYR A 20 -3.58 3.93 -0.15
C TYR A 20 -2.89 2.89 0.73
N GLY A 21 -2.93 3.09 2.05
CA GLY A 21 -2.19 2.26 3.01
C GLY A 21 -0.75 2.74 3.24
N ASN A 22 0.11 1.82 3.67
CA ASN A 22 1.47 2.15 4.09
C ASN A 22 2.37 2.50 2.88
N LYS A 23 2.72 3.78 2.75
CA LYS A 23 3.52 4.28 1.61
C LYS A 23 4.91 3.66 1.55
N SER A 24 5.50 3.31 2.70
CA SER A 24 6.83 2.70 2.79
C SER A 24 6.85 1.34 2.09
N LEU A 25 5.73 0.63 2.04
CA LEU A 25 5.63 -0.67 1.36
C LEU A 25 5.46 -0.57 -0.17
N LYS A 26 5.10 0.60 -0.72
CA LYS A 26 4.72 0.71 -2.14
C LYS A 26 5.81 0.22 -3.10
N ASN A 27 7.06 0.60 -2.84
CA ASN A 27 8.19 0.29 -3.70
C ASN A 27 9.05 -0.86 -3.14
N GLU A 28 8.55 -1.55 -2.12
CA GLU A 28 9.26 -2.68 -1.52
C GLU A 28 9.07 -3.93 -2.38
N THR A 29 10.16 -4.69 -2.52
CA THR A 29 10.20 -5.98 -3.17
C THR A 29 10.60 -7.05 -2.18
N GLN A 30 10.43 -8.32 -2.54
CA GLN A 30 10.87 -9.42 -1.69
C GLN A 30 12.37 -9.35 -1.37
N GLN A 31 13.18 -8.83 -2.29
CA GLN A 31 14.62 -8.64 -2.07
C GLN A 31 14.91 -7.51 -1.09
N THR A 32 14.25 -6.34 -1.22
CA THR A 32 14.47 -5.20 -0.32
C THR A 32 13.93 -5.46 1.09
N VAL A 33 12.80 -6.15 1.21
CA VAL A 33 12.30 -6.58 2.54
C VAL A 33 13.28 -7.55 3.19
N LYS A 34 13.86 -8.47 2.43
CA LYS A 34 14.84 -9.43 2.94
C LYS A 34 16.14 -8.79 3.41
N THR A 35 16.57 -7.68 2.81
CA THR A 35 17.76 -6.93 3.28
C THR A 35 17.46 -6.10 4.54
N LYS A 36 16.22 -5.64 4.69
CA LYS A 36 15.77 -4.85 5.86
C LYS A 36 15.41 -5.70 7.08
N ILE A 37 14.93 -6.93 6.86
CA ILE A 37 14.45 -7.82 7.93
C ILE A 37 15.34 -9.06 8.03
N VAL A 38 16.13 -9.09 9.10
CA VAL A 38 16.97 -10.24 9.49
C VAL A 38 16.32 -10.93 10.69
N LYS A 39 15.84 -12.15 10.48
CA LYS A 39 15.21 -12.98 11.52
C LYS A 39 16.13 -13.12 12.74
N GLY A 40 15.56 -12.98 13.92
CA GLY A 40 16.26 -13.05 15.21
C GLY A 40 17.17 -11.88 15.54
N LYS A 41 17.30 -10.88 14.65
CA LYS A 41 18.15 -9.70 14.86
C LYS A 41 17.37 -8.40 14.78
N THR A 42 16.57 -8.23 13.73
CA THR A 42 15.80 -7.00 13.54
C THR A 42 14.77 -6.86 14.65
N THR A 43 14.78 -5.69 15.27
CA THR A 43 13.93 -5.33 16.40
C THR A 43 12.63 -4.68 15.95
N GLN A 44 11.64 -4.61 16.84
CA GLN A 44 10.40 -3.87 16.60
C GLN A 44 10.66 -2.41 16.24
N GLN A 45 11.60 -1.76 16.92
CA GLN A 45 11.96 -0.37 16.65
C GLN A 45 12.56 -0.18 15.25
N GLU A 46 13.41 -1.10 14.81
CA GLU A 46 13.97 -1.06 13.44
C GLU A 46 12.88 -1.29 12.38
N ILE A 47 11.90 -2.15 12.66
CA ILE A 47 10.73 -2.30 11.79
C ILE A 47 9.92 -1.01 11.71
N LEU A 48 9.66 -0.33 12.83
CA LEU A 48 8.97 0.97 12.83
C LEU A 48 9.78 2.04 12.09
N ALA A 49 11.11 2.05 12.24
CA ALA A 49 11.97 2.99 11.52
C ALA A 49 11.97 2.73 10.00
N ALA A 50 11.91 1.45 9.59
CA ALA A 50 11.97 1.06 8.18
C ALA A 50 10.62 1.17 7.46
N PHE A 51 9.53 0.81 8.13
CA PHE A 51 8.20 0.68 7.52
C PHE A 51 7.16 1.63 8.12
N GLY A 52 7.45 2.29 9.23
CA GLY A 52 6.49 3.15 9.95
C GLY A 52 5.53 2.34 10.82
N GLU A 53 4.41 2.96 11.17
CA GLU A 53 3.37 2.31 11.98
C GLU A 53 2.65 1.20 11.18
N PRO A 54 2.42 0.01 11.78
CA PRO A 54 1.63 -1.04 11.17
C PRO A 54 0.16 -0.66 11.13
N GLN A 55 -0.56 -1.23 10.17
CA GLN A 55 -2.00 -1.01 10.03
C GLN A 55 -2.78 -1.79 11.11
N THR A 56 -2.28 -2.98 11.46
CA THR A 56 -2.85 -3.81 12.52
C THR A 56 -1.74 -4.36 13.39
N ARG A 57 -1.96 -4.32 14.71
CA ARG A 57 -1.15 -5.03 15.71
C ARG A 57 -2.06 -6.03 16.41
N ALA A 58 -1.66 -7.30 16.41
CA ALA A 58 -2.28 -8.35 17.21
C ALA A 58 -1.24 -8.87 18.20
N SER A 59 -1.65 -9.20 19.41
CA SER A 59 -0.78 -9.82 20.41
C SER A 59 -1.52 -11.00 21.01
N ASN A 60 -0.89 -12.17 21.03
CA ASN A 60 -1.44 -13.38 21.61
C ASN A 60 -0.34 -14.17 22.33
N ASP A 61 -0.53 -14.45 23.62
CA ASP A 61 0.38 -15.24 24.47
C ASP A 61 1.88 -14.93 24.27
N GLY A 62 2.22 -13.62 24.28
CA GLY A 62 3.60 -13.16 24.16
C GLY A 62 4.19 -13.18 22.74
N GLN A 63 3.39 -13.52 21.72
CA GLN A 63 3.71 -13.32 20.32
C GLN A 63 2.97 -12.10 19.79
N GLU A 64 3.72 -11.11 19.29
CA GLU A 64 3.13 -9.97 18.59
C GLU A 64 3.16 -10.20 17.09
N MET A 65 2.11 -9.79 16.39
CA MET A 65 1.99 -9.84 14.95
C MET A 65 1.62 -8.47 14.43
N TRP A 66 2.41 -7.95 13.50
CA TRP A 66 2.16 -6.68 12.84
C TRP A 66 1.86 -6.90 11.37
N SER A 67 0.81 -6.23 10.88
CA SER A 67 0.39 -6.30 9.49
C SER A 67 0.51 -4.94 8.82
N TYR A 68 1.15 -4.94 7.66
CA TYR A 68 1.33 -3.79 6.78
C TYR A 68 0.73 -4.13 5.42
N SER A 69 0.00 -3.19 4.84
CA SER A 69 -0.49 -3.33 3.47
C SER A 69 -0.37 -2.01 2.73
N SER A 70 -0.08 -2.07 1.45
CA SER A 70 -0.11 -0.93 0.55
C SER A 70 -0.80 -1.34 -0.74
N MET A 71 -1.59 -0.41 -1.27
CA MET A 71 -2.24 -0.56 -2.57
C MET A 71 -2.00 0.70 -3.39
N SER A 72 -1.48 0.49 -4.60
CA SER A 72 -1.32 1.55 -5.59
C SER A 72 -1.95 1.14 -6.91
N GLY A 73 -2.77 2.03 -7.47
CA GLY A 73 -3.36 1.91 -8.80
C GLY A 73 -3.74 3.29 -9.32
N GLU A 74 -3.77 3.47 -10.64
CA GLU A 74 -4.02 4.77 -11.28
C GLU A 74 -5.50 5.17 -11.35
N SER A 75 -6.44 4.35 -10.86
CA SER A 75 -7.83 4.77 -10.69
C SER A 75 -8.20 4.77 -9.22
N GLN A 76 -8.49 5.97 -8.73
CA GLN A 76 -9.54 6.29 -7.75
C GLN A 76 -10.25 5.05 -7.20
N ILE A 77 -9.99 4.75 -5.93
CA ILE A 77 -10.76 3.76 -5.18
C ILE A 77 -12.17 4.35 -4.98
N SER A 78 -13.01 4.31 -6.00
CA SER A 78 -14.42 4.70 -5.87
C SER A 78 -15.24 3.66 -5.09
N ASN A 79 -14.61 2.61 -4.57
CA ASN A 79 -15.30 1.39 -4.14
C ASN A 79 -15.15 1.04 -2.66
N TYR A 80 -14.78 2.00 -1.80
CA TYR A 80 -15.03 1.83 -0.36
C TYR A 80 -16.49 2.13 0.06
N VAL A 81 -17.40 2.20 -0.92
CA VAL A 81 -18.84 2.31 -0.72
C VAL A 81 -19.52 1.11 -1.39
N PRO A 82 -20.18 0.21 -0.62
CA PRO A 82 -21.08 -0.79 -1.20
C PRO A 82 -22.15 -0.06 -2.02
N GLY A 83 -22.17 -0.26 -3.34
CA GLY A 83 -23.16 0.35 -4.25
C GLY A 83 -22.60 1.07 -5.49
N LEU A 84 -21.29 1.29 -5.60
CA LEU A 84 -20.69 1.95 -6.77
C LEU A 84 -20.07 0.95 -7.76
N ALA A 85 -20.92 0.39 -8.61
CA ALA A 85 -20.56 -0.45 -9.74
C ALA A 85 -19.93 0.31 -10.94
N LEU A 86 -19.05 1.30 -10.69
CA LEU A 86 -18.51 2.17 -11.75
C LEU A 86 -16.97 2.29 -11.75
N LEU A 87 -16.25 1.22 -11.43
CA LEU A 87 -14.82 1.13 -11.71
C LEU A 87 -14.60 0.91 -13.22
N LYS A 88 -14.73 2.03 -13.94
CA LYS A 88 -14.37 2.20 -15.32
C LYS A 88 -12.85 2.07 -15.46
N ASN A 89 -12.43 1.08 -16.25
CA ASN A 89 -11.18 1.01 -17.01
C ASN A 89 -9.99 0.35 -16.29
N SER A 90 -9.86 -0.97 -16.49
CA SER A 90 -8.62 -1.75 -16.65
C SER A 90 -7.31 -1.28 -16.00
N ASN A 91 -7.32 -0.87 -14.73
CA ASN A 91 -6.10 -0.47 -14.04
C ASN A 91 -5.54 -1.63 -13.22
N THR A 92 -4.28 -1.99 -13.51
CA THR A 92 -3.51 -2.95 -12.72
C THR A 92 -3.36 -2.39 -11.31
N ALA A 93 -3.99 -3.03 -10.33
CA ALA A 93 -3.78 -2.71 -8.94
C ALA A 93 -2.55 -3.47 -8.44
N HIS A 94 -1.58 -2.75 -7.89
CA HIS A 94 -0.42 -3.34 -7.21
C HIS A 94 -0.69 -3.33 -5.71
N MET A 95 -0.73 -4.51 -5.11
CA MET A 95 -0.94 -4.72 -3.68
C MET A 95 0.30 -5.37 -3.08
N ASN A 96 0.88 -4.73 -2.06
CA ASN A 96 1.97 -5.30 -1.27
C ASN A 96 1.48 -5.54 0.15
N SER A 97 1.76 -6.72 0.69
CA SER A 97 1.40 -7.10 2.06
C SER A 97 2.61 -7.67 2.78
N LEU A 98 2.85 -7.20 4.00
CA LEU A 98 3.91 -7.67 4.87
C LEU A 98 3.32 -8.00 6.24
N GLU A 99 3.44 -9.26 6.63
CA GLU A 99 3.06 -9.74 7.95
C GLU A 99 4.32 -10.17 8.71
N ILE A 100 4.47 -9.68 9.94
CA ILE A 100 5.67 -9.90 10.76
C ILE A 100 5.22 -10.41 12.11
N TRP A 101 5.82 -11.51 12.56
CA TRP A 101 5.64 -12.04 13.91
C TRP A 101 6.91 -11.83 14.71
N PHE A 102 6.73 -11.41 15.95
CA PHE A 102 7.79 -11.13 16.90
C PHE A 102 7.75 -12.14 18.03
N LYS A 103 8.94 -12.46 18.54
CA LYS A 103 9.13 -13.17 19.79
C LYS A 103 9.89 -12.24 20.74
N GLY A 104 9.18 -11.66 21.70
CA GLY A 104 9.69 -10.51 22.45
C GLY A 104 9.91 -9.32 21.51
N ASN A 105 11.09 -8.71 21.54
CA ASN A 105 11.41 -7.52 20.74
C ASN A 105 11.97 -7.85 19.33
N VAL A 106 12.22 -9.12 18.98
CA VAL A 106 12.88 -9.47 17.71
C VAL A 106 11.95 -10.20 16.76
N VAL A 107 12.19 -10.03 15.45
CA VAL A 107 11.44 -10.73 14.40
C VAL A 107 11.70 -12.23 14.46
N ASP A 108 10.65 -13.01 14.64
CA ASP A 108 10.67 -14.47 14.57
C ASP A 108 10.50 -14.96 13.13
N ARG A 109 9.45 -14.49 12.47
CA ARG A 109 9.12 -14.80 11.07
C ARG A 109 8.43 -13.63 10.40
N TYR A 110 8.48 -13.60 9.08
CA TYR A 110 7.74 -12.65 8.27
C TYR A 110 7.30 -13.29 6.97
N ASN A 111 6.23 -12.76 6.40
CA ASN A 111 5.72 -13.12 5.08
C ASN A 111 5.50 -11.85 4.27
N PHE A 112 6.09 -11.78 3.08
CA PHE A 112 5.89 -10.68 2.15
C PHE A 112 5.28 -11.20 0.85
N SER A 113 4.21 -10.56 0.41
CA SER A 113 3.51 -10.89 -0.84
C SER A 113 3.31 -9.63 -1.68
N GLN A 114 3.53 -9.76 -2.98
CA GLN A 114 3.21 -8.74 -3.98
C GLN A 114 2.26 -9.35 -4.98
N THR A 115 1.10 -8.72 -5.17
CA THR A 115 0.12 -9.13 -6.16
C THR A 115 -0.13 -7.97 -7.12
N ALA A 116 0.01 -8.24 -8.42
CA ALA A 116 -0.41 -7.33 -9.48
C ALA A 116 -1.69 -7.89 -10.09
N THR A 117 -2.84 -7.37 -9.69
CA THR A 117 -4.13 -7.86 -10.18
C THR A 117 -4.48 -7.11 -11.46
N LYS A 118 -4.33 -7.78 -12.60
CA LYS A 118 -4.91 -7.32 -13.88
C LYS A 118 -6.34 -7.85 -13.92
N VAL A 119 -7.33 -6.98 -13.71
CA VAL A 119 -8.74 -7.34 -13.86
C VAL A 119 -9.03 -7.49 -15.36
N SER A 120 -8.76 -8.67 -15.91
CA SER A 120 -9.21 -9.04 -17.26
C SER A 120 -10.65 -9.52 -17.14
N ARG A 121 -11.60 -8.79 -17.73
CA ARG A 121 -12.94 -9.34 -17.98
C ARG A 121 -12.77 -10.57 -18.86
N GLY A 122 -13.03 -11.75 -18.30
CA GLY A 122 -13.48 -12.88 -19.11
C GLY A 122 -14.79 -12.46 -19.75
N LEU A 123 -14.82 -12.47 -21.08
CA LEU A 123 -16.04 -12.30 -21.86
C LEU A 123 -17.03 -13.36 -21.38
N LEU A 124 -18.10 -12.92 -20.72
CA LEU A 124 -19.34 -13.67 -20.73
C LEU A 124 -20.05 -13.19 -22.01
N ASP A 125 -19.75 -13.87 -23.11
CA ASP A 125 -20.60 -13.89 -24.30
C ASP A 125 -21.50 -15.14 -24.21
#